data_AF-G7GTL0-F1
#
_entry.id   AF-G7GTL0-F1
#
_cell.length_a   1.000
_cell.length_b   1.000
_cell.length_c   1.000
_cell.angle_alpha   90.00
_cell.angle_beta   90.00
_cell.angle_gamma   90.00
#
_symmetry.space_group_name_H-M   'P 1'
#
loop_
_entity.id
_entity.type
_entity.pdbx_description
1 polymer ?
#
loop_
_entity_poly.entity_id
_entity_poly.type
_entity_poly.pdbx_seq_one_letter_code
_entity_poly.pdbx_strand_id
1 'polypeptide(L)'
;MALSPADSAPSQSSRAQQTSGAQQTSGAQPDGTGASERVVIRELTDAADLTALAKVFDDVWRPDPTNRTMDIESLRVLAHTGNYVVGAFIDGVLAGGSIGFFGAPVGQTLHSHLTGVSRLGRGHNLGYALKLYQRQWAIDRGLSEITWTFDPLVSRNAYFNLVKLGARPREYLVDFYGELGIEPAGTDATDRLFMSWPLDIPIPDAPVVDPGGPGVVYTVDLQDHNHPQGKPEVVTDAATVVVPVPSDIESMRRTEPIVAARWRVALREALAPLVNGAERAPVTFLRSGAYVFGPVGGPAEE
;
A
#
# COMPACT_ATOMS: atom_id res chain seq x y z
N MET A 1 -33.75 -17.55 38.04
CA MET A 1 -32.85 -18.71 38.27
C MET A 1 -31.45 -18.10 38.47
N ALA A 2 -31.11 -17.49 39.61
CA ALA A 2 -30.59 -18.09 40.84
C ALA A 2 -29.44 -19.08 40.52
N LEU A 3 -28.16 -18.88 40.85
CA LEU A 3 -27.53 -18.50 42.13
C LEU A 3 -26.10 -17.91 41.92
N SER A 4 -25.65 -17.04 42.86
CA SER A 4 -24.26 -16.58 43.07
C SER A 4 -23.49 -17.50 44.07
N PRO A 5 -22.34 -17.11 44.68
CA PRO A 5 -20.96 -16.99 44.18
C PRO A 5 -19.95 -17.81 45.05
N ALA A 6 -18.64 -17.80 44.72
CA ALA A 6 -17.59 -18.13 45.71
C ALA A 6 -16.22 -17.50 45.39
N ASP A 7 -15.69 -16.80 46.40
CA ASP A 7 -14.34 -16.23 46.56
C ASP A 7 -13.22 -17.27 46.60
N SER A 8 -11.97 -16.86 46.29
CA SER A 8 -10.83 -16.87 47.24
C SER A 8 -9.45 -16.69 46.56
N ALA A 9 -8.73 -15.67 47.00
CA ALA A 9 -7.27 -15.56 47.10
C ALA A 9 -6.98 -14.99 48.53
N PRO A 10 -5.76 -14.98 49.13
CA PRO A 10 -4.42 -15.14 48.54
C PRO A 10 -3.44 -16.01 49.39
N SER A 11 -2.18 -16.14 48.96
CA SER A 11 -1.08 -16.40 49.90
C SER A 11 0.23 -15.72 49.46
N GLN A 12 0.77 -14.91 50.37
CA GLN A 12 2.10 -14.33 50.34
C GLN A 12 3.08 -15.30 51.02
N SER A 13 4.32 -15.38 50.53
CA SER A 13 5.47 -15.74 51.36
C SER A 13 6.70 -14.98 50.91
N SER A 14 7.49 -14.57 51.90
CA SER A 14 8.56 -13.58 51.86
C SER A 14 9.89 -14.19 52.34
N ARG A 15 11.01 -13.74 51.76
CA ARG A 15 12.39 -13.64 52.33
C ARG A 15 13.30 -13.05 51.24
N ALA A 16 13.86 -11.84 51.37
CA ALA A 16 15.12 -11.46 52.07
C ALA A 16 16.35 -12.24 51.53
N GLN A 17 17.51 -11.70 51.16
CA GLN A 17 18.22 -10.41 51.38
C GLN A 17 19.54 -10.44 50.55
N GLN A 18 20.27 -9.31 50.48
CA GLN A 18 21.70 -9.07 50.13
C GLN A 18 21.92 -8.21 48.86
N THR A 19 22.21 -6.90 48.92
CA THR A 19 23.41 -6.12 49.34
C THR A 19 24.55 -6.05 48.32
N SER A 20 24.72 -4.86 47.71
CA SER A 20 25.95 -4.12 47.30
C SER A 20 25.56 -3.20 46.14
N GLY A 21 25.77 -1.89 46.08
CA GLY A 21 26.83 -1.07 46.67
C GLY A 21 27.88 -0.77 45.60
N ALA A 22 27.69 0.27 44.77
CA ALA A 22 28.77 1.06 44.15
C ALA A 22 28.27 2.23 43.29
N GLN A 23 28.69 3.42 43.70
CA GLN A 23 29.19 4.55 42.90
C GLN A 23 28.30 5.27 41.87
N GLN A 24 27.86 6.44 42.32
CA GLN A 24 27.74 7.65 41.51
C GLN A 24 29.06 7.94 40.77
N THR A 25 28.99 8.04 39.45
CA THR A 25 29.95 8.81 38.65
C THR A 25 29.17 9.83 37.84
N SER A 26 29.26 11.08 38.29
CA SER A 26 28.91 12.27 37.53
C SER A 26 29.77 12.31 36.27
N GLY A 27 29.12 12.18 35.12
CA GLY A 27 29.71 12.43 33.80
C GLY A 27 28.73 13.31 33.04
N ALA A 28 28.97 14.62 33.06
CA ALA A 28 28.29 15.56 32.20
C ALA A 28 28.62 15.21 30.74
N GLN A 29 27.65 14.69 30.00
CA GLN A 29 27.68 14.62 28.54
C GLN A 29 26.85 15.80 27.99
N PRO A 30 27.32 16.44 26.90
CA PRO A 30 26.71 17.65 26.37
C PRO A 30 25.34 17.34 25.76
N ASP A 31 24.37 18.21 26.04
CA ASP A 31 23.05 18.24 25.42
C ASP A 31 23.16 18.38 23.90
N GLY A 32 23.10 17.24 23.22
CA GLY A 32 22.83 17.14 21.79
C GLY A 32 21.37 16.75 21.57
N THR A 33 20.43 17.64 21.90
CA THR A 33 19.01 17.42 21.60
C THR A 33 18.73 17.69 20.12
N GLY A 34 19.06 16.74 19.27
CA GLY A 34 18.23 16.49 18.09
C GLY A 34 17.03 15.69 18.57
N ALA A 35 15.90 16.35 18.88
CA ALA A 35 14.68 15.63 19.22
C ALA A 35 14.28 14.79 18.00
N SER A 36 14.52 13.48 18.06
CA SER A 36 13.99 12.55 17.06
C SER A 36 12.46 12.60 17.16
N GLU A 37 11.80 13.04 16.10
CA GLU A 37 10.34 13.05 16.00
C GLU A 37 9.79 11.65 16.35
N ARG A 38 8.83 11.60 17.28
CA ARG A 38 8.30 10.33 17.75
C ARG A 38 7.13 9.91 16.86
N VAL A 39 7.37 8.94 15.99
CA VAL A 39 6.30 8.26 15.22
C VAL A 39 5.63 7.20 16.10
N VAL A 40 4.30 7.26 16.23
CA VAL A 40 3.48 6.26 16.92
C VAL A 40 2.37 5.80 15.99
N ILE A 41 2.24 4.48 15.80
CA ILE A 41 1.15 3.88 15.02
C ILE A 41 0.29 3.04 15.97
N ARG A 42 -1.03 3.24 15.95
CA ARG A 42 -1.98 2.52 16.81
C ARG A 42 -3.35 2.36 16.18
N GLU A 43 -4.08 1.36 16.65
CA GLU A 43 -5.50 1.18 16.36
C GLU A 43 -6.31 2.37 16.90
N LEU A 44 -7.36 2.77 16.17
CA LEU A 44 -8.23 3.88 16.53
C LEU A 44 -9.64 3.37 16.83
N THR A 45 -10.13 3.68 18.02
CA THR A 45 -11.51 3.36 18.43
C THR A 45 -12.31 4.60 18.80
N ASP A 46 -11.65 5.67 19.23
CA ASP A 46 -12.30 6.87 19.78
C ASP A 46 -12.85 7.79 18.69
N ALA A 47 -14.03 8.37 18.93
CA ALA A 47 -14.73 9.17 17.94
C ALA A 47 -13.92 10.39 17.46
N ALA A 48 -13.14 11.01 18.35
CA ALA A 48 -12.28 12.14 18.00
C ALA A 48 -11.17 11.75 17.02
N ASP A 49 -10.51 10.61 17.26
CA ASP A 49 -9.47 10.09 16.37
C ASP A 49 -10.05 9.68 15.00
N LEU A 50 -11.21 9.02 14.99
CA LEU A 50 -11.87 8.62 13.75
C LEU A 50 -12.34 9.82 12.93
N THR A 51 -12.81 10.88 13.60
CA THR A 51 -13.14 12.16 12.95
C THR A 51 -11.91 12.79 12.31
N ALA A 52 -10.78 12.81 13.03
CA ALA A 52 -9.52 13.31 12.50
C ALA A 52 -9.03 12.46 11.31
N LEU A 53 -9.18 11.12 11.38
CA LEU A 53 -8.80 10.22 10.31
C LEU A 53 -9.63 10.44 9.03
N ALA A 54 -10.95 10.58 9.16
CA ALA A 54 -11.83 10.90 8.03
C ALA A 54 -11.38 12.20 7.34
N LYS A 55 -11.05 13.23 8.13
CA LYS A 55 -10.51 14.49 7.60
C LYS A 55 -9.17 14.31 6.89
N VAL A 56 -8.25 13.50 7.43
CA VAL A 56 -6.98 13.21 6.78
C VAL A 56 -7.21 12.58 5.40
N PHE A 57 -8.15 11.64 5.25
CA PHE A 57 -8.45 11.05 3.95
C PHE A 57 -9.09 12.05 2.98
N ASP A 58 -10.05 12.85 3.44
CA ASP A 58 -10.62 13.91 2.60
C ASP A 58 -9.55 14.91 2.15
N ASP A 59 -8.59 15.28 2.99
CA ASP A 59 -7.52 16.21 2.59
C ASP A 59 -6.51 15.58 1.59
N VAL A 60 -6.34 14.25 1.63
CA VAL A 60 -5.44 13.50 0.74
C VAL A 60 -6.05 13.29 -0.64
N TRP A 61 -7.30 12.79 -0.69
CA TRP A 61 -7.99 12.50 -1.96
C TRP A 61 -8.79 13.69 -2.49
N ARG A 62 -9.00 14.73 -1.66
CA ARG A 62 -9.72 15.97 -1.99
C ARG A 62 -11.01 15.72 -2.74
N PRO A 63 -11.89 14.83 -2.24
CA PRO A 63 -13.13 14.59 -2.94
C PRO A 63 -14.01 15.86 -2.86
N ASP A 64 -15.06 15.90 -3.67
CA ASP A 64 -16.11 16.91 -3.51
C ASP A 64 -16.58 16.92 -2.03
N PRO A 65 -16.77 18.10 -1.40
CA PRO A 65 -17.22 18.17 0.00
C PRO A 65 -18.54 17.44 0.30
N THR A 66 -19.36 17.18 -0.71
CA THR A 66 -20.60 16.39 -0.65
C THR A 66 -20.37 14.88 -0.80
N ASN A 67 -19.16 14.46 -1.17
CA ASN A 67 -18.76 13.08 -1.42
C ASN A 67 -17.57 12.70 -0.52
N ARG A 68 -17.83 12.35 0.75
CA ARG A 68 -16.77 11.97 1.69
C ARG A 68 -16.07 10.69 1.25
N THR A 69 -14.76 10.59 1.48
CA THR A 69 -14.01 9.36 1.18
C THR A 69 -14.47 8.21 2.08
N MET A 70 -14.67 8.49 3.37
CA MET A 70 -15.29 7.59 4.32
C MET A 70 -15.93 8.39 5.46
N ASP A 71 -17.15 8.03 5.84
CA ASP A 71 -17.84 8.66 6.96
C ASP A 71 -17.44 8.07 8.32
N ILE A 72 -17.72 8.81 9.40
CA ILE A 72 -17.34 8.44 10.77
C ILE A 72 -18.10 7.20 11.27
N GLU A 73 -19.34 6.99 10.84
CA GLU A 73 -20.16 5.86 11.28
C GLU A 73 -19.58 4.55 10.74
N SER A 74 -19.22 4.53 9.45
CA SER A 74 -18.49 3.44 8.79
C SER A 74 -17.16 3.15 9.48
N LEU A 75 -16.35 4.17 9.77
CA LEU A 75 -15.10 4.02 10.52
C LEU A 75 -15.32 3.39 11.89
N ARG A 76 -16.34 3.85 12.62
CA ARG A 76 -16.65 3.38 13.97
C ARG A 76 -17.13 1.93 13.94
N VAL A 77 -17.97 1.56 12.98
CA VAL A 77 -18.45 0.19 12.81
C VAL A 77 -17.30 -0.74 12.44
N LEU A 78 -16.41 -0.35 11.53
CA LEU A 78 -15.23 -1.16 11.18
C LEU A 78 -14.35 -1.42 12.40
N ALA A 79 -13.99 -0.37 13.15
CA ALA A 79 -13.20 -0.51 14.37
C ALA A 79 -13.91 -1.39 15.42
N HIS A 80 -15.21 -1.22 15.61
CA HIS A 80 -16.00 -1.99 16.57
C HIS A 80 -16.13 -3.48 16.20
N THR A 81 -16.19 -3.79 14.91
CA THR A 81 -16.35 -5.15 14.38
C THR A 81 -15.01 -5.89 14.20
N GLY A 82 -13.92 -5.32 14.70
CA GLY A 82 -12.60 -5.94 14.71
C GLY A 82 -11.83 -5.83 13.39
N ASN A 83 -12.27 -4.95 12.48
CA ASN A 83 -11.54 -4.65 11.25
C ASN A 83 -10.35 -3.71 11.50
N TYR A 84 -9.49 -3.56 10.51
CA TYR A 84 -8.27 -2.78 10.61
C TYR A 84 -8.56 -1.29 10.46
N VAL A 85 -8.45 -0.51 11.54
CA VAL A 85 -8.55 0.96 11.53
C VAL A 85 -7.42 1.54 12.37
N VAL A 86 -6.43 2.13 11.70
CA VAL A 86 -5.16 2.54 12.32
C VAL A 86 -4.79 3.97 11.93
N GLY A 87 -4.27 4.71 12.91
CA GLY A 87 -3.70 6.04 12.74
C GLY A 87 -2.20 6.05 13.02
N ALA A 88 -1.49 6.88 12.27
CA ALA A 88 -0.08 7.17 12.50
C ALA A 88 0.09 8.63 12.93
N PHE A 89 0.79 8.83 14.04
CA PHE A 89 0.98 10.11 14.71
C PHE A 89 2.44 10.51 14.67
N ILE A 90 2.71 11.80 14.44
CA ILE A 90 4.02 12.43 14.58
C ILE A 90 3.88 13.46 15.70
N ASP A 91 4.65 13.28 16.79
CA ASP A 91 4.62 14.15 17.97
C ASP A 91 3.19 14.41 18.51
N GLY A 92 2.36 13.36 18.48
CA GLY A 92 0.97 13.38 18.95
C GLY A 92 -0.04 13.91 17.95
N VAL A 93 0.37 14.36 16.76
CA VAL A 93 -0.53 14.84 15.70
C VAL A 93 -0.76 13.75 14.67
N LEU A 94 -2.03 13.46 14.35
CA LEU A 94 -2.39 12.46 13.33
C LEU A 94 -1.86 12.89 11.95
N ALA A 95 -0.91 12.14 11.43
CA ALA A 95 -0.19 12.42 10.20
C ALA A 95 -0.57 11.47 9.04
N GLY A 96 -1.31 10.41 9.31
CA GLY A 96 -1.78 9.45 8.32
C GLY A 96 -2.62 8.34 8.95
N GLY A 97 -3.12 7.43 8.13
CA GLY A 97 -3.79 6.25 8.62
C GLY A 97 -4.10 5.25 7.53
N SER A 98 -4.59 4.09 7.94
CA SER A 98 -4.88 3.00 7.05
C SER A 98 -6.08 2.20 7.54
N ILE A 99 -6.86 1.72 6.58
CA ILE A 99 -8.09 0.98 6.80
C ILE A 99 -8.10 -0.26 5.93
N GLY A 100 -8.56 -1.35 6.53
CA GLY A 100 -8.84 -2.59 5.83
C GLY A 100 -9.90 -3.40 6.54
N PHE A 101 -10.48 -4.34 5.80
CA PHE A 101 -11.51 -5.23 6.29
C PHE A 101 -11.25 -6.65 5.84
N PHE A 102 -11.80 -7.63 6.56
CA PHE A 102 -11.62 -9.03 6.18
C PHE A 102 -12.24 -9.30 4.81
N GLY A 103 -11.45 -9.88 3.91
CA GLY A 103 -11.89 -10.35 2.60
C GLY A 103 -12.40 -11.79 2.67
N ALA A 104 -13.07 -12.23 1.62
CA ALA A 104 -13.31 -13.65 1.39
C ALA A 104 -12.03 -14.32 0.85
N PRO A 105 -11.70 -15.56 1.26
CA PRO A 105 -12.39 -16.33 2.29
C PRO A 105 -12.14 -15.79 3.71
N VAL A 106 -13.19 -15.84 4.54
CA VAL A 106 -13.16 -15.31 5.91
C VAL A 106 -12.01 -15.93 6.69
N GLY A 107 -11.26 -15.08 7.40
CA GLY A 107 -10.15 -15.50 8.26
C GLY A 107 -8.83 -15.75 7.54
N GLN A 108 -8.71 -15.48 6.24
CA GLN A 108 -7.45 -15.63 5.50
C GLN A 108 -6.87 -14.30 5.02
N THR A 109 -7.72 -13.39 4.56
CA THR A 109 -7.27 -12.19 3.84
C THR A 109 -7.74 -10.92 4.53
N LEU A 110 -6.83 -9.94 4.64
CA LEU A 110 -7.18 -8.54 4.90
C LEU A 110 -7.18 -7.76 3.59
N HIS A 111 -8.32 -7.18 3.21
CA HIS A 111 -8.34 -6.23 2.11
C HIS A 111 -8.02 -4.82 2.63
N SER A 112 -6.88 -4.27 2.25
CA SER A 112 -6.49 -2.89 2.56
C SER A 112 -7.19 -1.92 1.62
N HIS A 113 -8.19 -1.22 2.13
CA HIS A 113 -9.03 -0.32 1.35
C HIS A 113 -8.42 1.07 1.15
N LEU A 114 -8.00 1.73 2.24
CA LEU A 114 -7.47 3.09 2.21
C LEU A 114 -6.17 3.17 2.99
N THR A 115 -5.15 3.81 2.43
CA THR A 115 -3.91 4.14 3.14
C THR A 115 -3.47 5.53 2.71
N GLY A 116 -3.60 6.51 3.59
CA GLY A 116 -3.38 7.92 3.29
C GLY A 116 -2.41 8.56 4.26
N VAL A 117 -1.51 9.39 3.73
CA VAL A 117 -0.55 10.16 4.51
C VAL A 117 -0.76 11.64 4.22
N SER A 118 -1.03 12.40 5.28
CA SER A 118 -1.18 13.85 5.22
C SER A 118 0.14 14.52 4.80
N ARG A 119 0.10 15.83 4.54
CA ARG A 119 1.33 16.59 4.24
C ARG A 119 2.37 16.48 5.36
N LEU A 120 1.94 16.43 6.62
CA LEU A 120 2.82 16.30 7.78
C LEU A 120 3.61 14.99 7.76
N GLY A 121 3.03 13.90 7.24
CA GLY A 121 3.71 12.61 7.18
C GLY A 121 4.57 12.39 5.93
N ARG A 122 4.59 13.33 4.98
CA ARG A 122 5.40 13.19 3.76
C ARG A 122 6.89 13.34 4.09
N GLY A 123 7.72 12.45 3.55
CA GLY A 123 9.16 12.44 3.82
C GLY A 123 9.58 11.62 5.03
N HIS A 124 8.65 11.20 5.91
CA HIS A 124 8.94 10.40 7.11
C HIS A 124 8.80 8.89 6.88
N ASN A 125 8.77 8.43 5.62
CA ASN A 125 8.46 7.04 5.25
C ASN A 125 7.17 6.49 5.89
N LEU A 126 6.22 7.36 6.26
CA LEU A 126 5.07 6.99 7.07
C LEU A 126 4.16 5.98 6.37
N GLY A 127 4.02 6.07 5.05
CA GLY A 127 3.26 5.09 4.26
C GLY A 127 3.87 3.68 4.33
N TYR A 128 5.20 3.58 4.33
CA TYR A 128 5.89 2.31 4.51
C TYR A 128 5.69 1.76 5.93
N ALA A 129 5.86 2.60 6.95
CA ALA A 129 5.63 2.22 8.34
C ALA A 129 4.18 1.75 8.59
N LEU A 130 3.19 2.44 8.01
CA LEU A 130 1.77 2.03 8.07
C LEU A 130 1.53 0.65 7.44
N LYS A 131 2.18 0.36 6.30
CA LYS A 131 2.06 -0.95 5.64
C LYS A 131 2.76 -2.07 6.41
N LEU A 132 3.91 -1.81 7.01
CA LEU A 132 4.58 -2.78 7.89
C LEU A 132 3.76 -3.07 9.15
N TYR A 133 3.17 -2.03 9.77
CA TYR A 133 2.24 -2.22 10.88
C TYR A 133 1.03 -3.06 10.44
N GLN A 134 0.45 -2.77 9.26
CA GLN A 134 -0.67 -3.53 8.70
C GLN A 134 -0.32 -5.01 8.50
N ARG A 135 0.90 -5.28 7.99
CA ARG A 135 1.45 -6.63 7.85
C ARG A 135 1.56 -7.35 9.18
N GLN A 136 2.16 -6.72 10.19
CA GLN A 136 2.30 -7.33 11.51
C GLN A 136 0.93 -7.58 12.16
N TRP A 137 0.01 -6.61 12.08
CA TRP A 137 -1.34 -6.74 12.62
C TRP A 137 -2.10 -7.93 12.01
N ALA A 138 -1.92 -8.17 10.70
CA ALA A 138 -2.53 -9.28 9.99
C ALA A 138 -1.91 -10.63 10.40
N ILE A 139 -0.58 -10.70 10.52
CA ILE A 139 0.15 -11.88 11.01
C ILE A 139 -0.30 -12.26 12.43
N ASP A 140 -0.40 -11.29 13.34
CA ASP A 140 -0.81 -11.52 14.73
C ASP A 140 -2.23 -12.08 14.85
N ARG A 141 -3.04 -11.95 13.79
CA ARG A 141 -4.41 -12.46 13.69
C ARG A 141 -4.53 -13.74 12.85
N GLY A 142 -3.40 -14.32 12.45
CA GLY A 142 -3.36 -15.58 11.70
C GLY A 142 -3.81 -15.46 10.25
N LEU A 143 -3.80 -14.25 9.67
CA LEU A 143 -4.07 -14.05 8.26
C LEU A 143 -2.85 -14.47 7.44
N SER A 144 -3.09 -14.92 6.21
CA SER A 144 -2.04 -15.34 5.27
C SER A 144 -1.74 -14.30 4.20
N GLU A 145 -2.65 -13.34 3.95
CA GLU A 145 -2.56 -12.43 2.82
C GLU A 145 -3.15 -11.06 3.12
N ILE A 146 -2.53 -10.01 2.55
CA ILE A 146 -3.13 -8.68 2.42
C ILE A 146 -3.37 -8.38 0.95
N THR A 147 -4.57 -7.93 0.57
CA THR A 147 -4.89 -7.53 -0.81
C THR A 147 -5.29 -6.07 -0.91
N TRP A 148 -5.10 -5.45 -2.08
CA TRP A 148 -5.58 -4.10 -2.38
C TRP A 148 -5.59 -3.87 -3.88
N THR A 149 -6.22 -2.77 -4.32
CA THR A 149 -6.11 -2.29 -5.69
C THR A 149 -5.33 -0.98 -5.74
N PHE A 150 -4.66 -0.70 -6.86
CA PHE A 150 -4.15 0.64 -7.14
C PHE A 150 -4.24 0.96 -8.64
N ASP A 151 -4.11 2.24 -9.01
CA ASP A 151 -4.06 2.66 -10.41
C ASP A 151 -2.68 2.34 -11.02
N PRO A 152 -2.58 1.47 -12.05
CA PRO A 152 -1.30 1.06 -12.61
C PRO A 152 -0.56 2.18 -13.37
N LEU A 153 -1.20 3.30 -13.70
CA LEU A 153 -0.50 4.46 -14.27
C LEU A 153 0.30 5.25 -13.22
N VAL A 154 0.00 5.07 -11.92
CA VAL A 154 0.68 5.82 -10.85
C VAL A 154 2.01 5.15 -10.53
N SER A 155 3.05 5.55 -11.27
CA SER A 155 4.42 5.02 -11.22
C SER A 155 4.98 4.88 -9.78
N ARG A 156 4.79 5.89 -8.92
CA ARG A 156 5.26 5.82 -7.52
C ARG A 156 4.60 4.69 -6.72
N ASN A 157 3.32 4.39 -6.99
CA ASN A 157 2.59 3.34 -6.30
C ASN A 157 3.02 1.97 -6.83
N ALA A 158 3.30 1.86 -8.14
CA ALA A 158 3.85 0.66 -8.74
C ALA A 158 5.21 0.30 -8.12
N TYR A 159 6.14 1.27 -8.04
CA TYR A 159 7.42 1.07 -7.36
C TYR A 159 7.24 0.71 -5.88
N PHE A 160 6.39 1.44 -5.14
CA PHE A 160 6.15 1.15 -3.74
C PHE A 160 5.61 -0.28 -3.52
N ASN A 161 4.60 -0.68 -4.28
CA ASN A 161 3.97 -2.00 -4.10
C ASN A 161 4.89 -3.15 -4.54
N LEU A 162 5.49 -3.06 -5.73
CA LEU A 162 6.31 -4.15 -6.28
C LEU A 162 7.70 -4.21 -5.64
N VAL A 163 8.38 -3.08 -5.49
CA VAL A 163 9.80 -3.03 -5.07
C VAL A 163 9.98 -2.84 -3.57
N LYS A 164 9.17 -2.00 -2.92
CA LYS A 164 9.33 -1.74 -1.48
C LYS A 164 8.60 -2.74 -0.59
N LEU A 165 7.43 -3.22 -1.01
CA LEU A 165 6.65 -4.20 -0.26
C LEU A 165 6.87 -5.64 -0.74
N GLY A 166 7.28 -5.84 -2.01
CA GLY A 166 7.34 -7.17 -2.61
C GLY A 166 5.96 -7.77 -2.88
N ALA A 167 4.92 -6.94 -2.97
CA ALA A 167 3.58 -7.40 -3.31
C ALA A 167 3.51 -7.80 -4.78
N ARG A 168 2.68 -8.78 -5.10
CA ARG A 168 2.55 -9.35 -6.45
C ARG A 168 1.18 -9.02 -7.03
N PRO A 169 1.06 -8.64 -8.30
CA PRO A 169 -0.23 -8.47 -8.92
C PRO A 169 -0.86 -9.83 -9.19
N ARG A 170 -2.17 -9.88 -8.98
CA ARG A 170 -3.02 -11.06 -9.21
C ARG A 170 -3.86 -10.90 -10.46
N GLU A 171 -4.37 -9.69 -10.69
CA GLU A 171 -5.34 -9.43 -11.74
C GLU A 171 -5.29 -7.97 -12.18
N TYR A 172 -5.44 -7.73 -13.48
CA TYR A 172 -5.74 -6.43 -14.05
C TYR A 172 -7.26 -6.30 -14.21
N LEU A 173 -7.85 -5.39 -13.44
CA LEU A 173 -9.28 -5.11 -13.39
C LEU A 173 -9.59 -3.91 -14.29
N VAL A 174 -10.36 -4.12 -15.36
CA VAL A 174 -10.76 -3.04 -16.28
C VAL A 174 -11.92 -2.26 -15.68
N ASP A 175 -11.79 -0.93 -15.69
CA ASP A 175 -12.81 0.04 -15.23
C ASP A 175 -13.51 -0.36 -13.92
N PHE A 176 -12.72 -0.74 -12.92
CA PHE A 176 -13.20 -1.46 -11.73
C PHE A 176 -14.24 -0.69 -10.91
N TYR A 177 -14.13 0.63 -10.84
CA TYR A 177 -15.06 1.50 -10.10
C TYR A 177 -16.10 2.19 -10.99
N GLY A 178 -16.03 2.02 -12.31
CA GLY A 178 -16.89 2.71 -13.28
C GLY A 178 -16.78 4.24 -13.21
N GLU A 179 -17.89 4.92 -13.52
CA GLU A 179 -17.99 6.38 -13.47
C GLU A 179 -17.92 6.91 -12.03
N LEU A 180 -16.71 7.29 -11.61
CA LEU A 180 -16.50 8.13 -10.45
C LEU A 180 -16.79 9.57 -10.86
N GLY A 181 -17.97 10.11 -10.52
CA GLY A 181 -18.46 11.43 -10.94
C GLY A 181 -17.68 12.65 -10.45
N ILE A 182 -16.34 12.61 -10.49
CA ILE A 182 -15.41 13.55 -9.84
C ILE A 182 -14.65 14.44 -10.83
N GLU A 183 -14.73 14.25 -12.16
CA GLU A 183 -13.95 15.08 -13.10
C GLU A 183 -14.78 15.62 -14.29
N PRO A 184 -14.82 16.96 -14.53
CA PRO A 184 -15.48 17.57 -15.68
C PRO A 184 -14.78 17.38 -17.04
N ALA A 185 -13.74 16.53 -17.14
CA ALA A 185 -12.93 16.39 -18.35
C ALA A 185 -12.51 14.93 -18.59
N GLY A 186 -13.42 14.14 -19.16
CA GLY A 186 -13.13 12.82 -19.69
C GLY A 186 -13.22 11.73 -18.63
N THR A 187 -14.04 10.72 -18.90
CA THR A 187 -14.15 9.49 -18.12
C THR A 187 -12.83 8.71 -18.20
N ASP A 188 -11.85 9.03 -17.36
CA ASP A 188 -10.67 8.18 -17.20
C ASP A 188 -11.15 6.86 -16.59
N ALA A 189 -11.13 5.80 -17.39
CA ALA A 189 -11.54 4.49 -16.94
C ALA A 189 -10.74 4.08 -15.70
N THR A 190 -11.41 3.47 -14.75
CA THR A 190 -10.89 3.24 -13.41
C THR A 190 -10.13 1.92 -13.30
N ASP A 191 -9.29 1.61 -14.29
CA ASP A 191 -8.53 0.36 -14.29
C ASP A 191 -7.66 0.24 -13.04
N ARG A 192 -7.64 -0.96 -12.46
CA ARG A 192 -6.90 -1.27 -11.24
C ARG A 192 -6.02 -2.50 -11.41
N LEU A 193 -4.84 -2.44 -10.82
CA LEU A 193 -4.04 -3.62 -10.58
C LEU A 193 -4.37 -4.16 -9.19
N PHE A 194 -4.97 -5.35 -9.14
CA PHE A 194 -5.25 -6.07 -7.90
C PHE A 194 -3.99 -6.75 -7.40
N MET A 195 -3.58 -6.39 -6.20
CA MET A 195 -2.34 -6.81 -5.56
C MET A 195 -2.63 -7.79 -4.43
N SER A 196 -1.68 -8.69 -4.23
CA SER A 196 -1.59 -9.61 -3.11
C SER A 196 -0.23 -9.47 -2.45
N TRP A 197 -0.23 -9.50 -1.13
CA TRP A 197 0.97 -9.55 -0.31
C TRP A 197 0.89 -10.76 0.62
N PRO A 198 1.55 -11.87 0.24
CA PRO A 198 1.70 -13.03 1.11
C PRO A 198 2.46 -12.66 2.38
N LEU A 199 2.01 -13.18 3.52
CA LEU A 199 2.56 -12.84 4.84
C LEU A 199 3.55 -13.88 5.38
N ASP A 200 3.55 -15.07 4.79
CA ASP A 200 4.45 -16.19 5.08
C ASP A 200 5.80 -16.09 4.35
N ILE A 201 5.91 -15.20 3.37
CA ILE A 201 7.15 -14.96 2.61
C ILE A 201 7.85 -13.71 3.16
N PRO A 202 9.18 -13.74 3.36
CA PRO A 202 9.98 -12.53 3.59
C PRO A 202 9.80 -11.53 2.46
N ILE A 203 10.00 -10.24 2.73
CA ILE A 203 10.04 -9.23 1.67
C ILE A 203 11.30 -9.50 0.82
N PRO A 204 11.18 -9.89 -0.47
CA PRO A 204 12.34 -10.19 -1.29
C PRO A 204 13.13 -8.93 -1.62
N ASP A 205 14.42 -9.09 -1.89
CA ASP A 205 15.19 -8.06 -2.56
C ASP A 205 14.66 -7.87 -3.98
N ALA A 206 14.58 -6.62 -4.44
CA ALA A 206 14.11 -6.37 -5.78
C ALA A 206 15.14 -6.87 -6.81
N PRO A 207 14.72 -7.69 -7.78
CA PRO A 207 15.64 -8.23 -8.77
C PRO A 207 16.23 -7.11 -9.64
N VAL A 208 17.51 -7.26 -9.98
CA VAL A 208 18.22 -6.34 -10.87
C VAL A 208 17.95 -6.77 -12.31
N VAL A 209 17.32 -5.90 -13.09
CA VAL A 209 17.03 -6.12 -14.51
C VAL A 209 17.76 -5.06 -15.34
N ASP A 210 18.46 -5.50 -16.39
CA ASP A 210 18.97 -4.63 -17.45
C ASP A 210 17.93 -4.51 -18.58
N PRO A 211 17.19 -3.39 -18.69
CA PRO A 211 16.20 -3.21 -19.74
C PRO A 211 16.82 -2.98 -21.14
N GLY A 212 18.14 -2.84 -21.25
CA GLY A 212 18.86 -2.74 -22.53
C GLY A 212 19.42 -4.07 -23.03
N GLY A 213 19.19 -5.17 -22.30
CA GLY A 213 19.73 -6.48 -22.62
C GLY A 213 19.13 -7.12 -23.90
N PRO A 214 19.82 -8.11 -24.48
CA PRO A 214 19.28 -8.87 -25.62
C PRO A 214 17.98 -9.59 -25.23
N GLY A 215 16.96 -9.53 -26.10
CA GLY A 215 15.66 -10.18 -25.86
C GLY A 215 14.65 -9.34 -25.06
N VAL A 216 14.98 -8.08 -24.74
CA VAL A 216 14.03 -7.13 -24.15
C VAL A 216 13.10 -6.56 -25.22
N VAL A 217 11.80 -6.51 -24.94
CA VAL A 217 10.78 -5.89 -25.79
C VAL A 217 10.01 -4.82 -25.01
N TYR A 218 9.73 -3.69 -25.66
CA TYR A 218 8.91 -2.62 -25.11
C TYR A 218 7.50 -2.70 -25.70
N THR A 219 6.49 -2.75 -24.84
CA THR A 219 5.08 -2.93 -25.26
C THR A 219 4.28 -1.65 -25.34
N VAL A 220 4.93 -0.49 -25.17
CA VAL A 220 4.31 0.81 -25.43
C VAL A 220 5.20 1.58 -26.40
N ASP A 221 4.62 1.99 -27.53
CA ASP A 221 5.28 2.90 -28.46
C ASP A 221 5.16 4.33 -27.95
N LEU A 222 6.32 4.98 -27.83
CA LEU A 222 6.48 6.35 -27.33
C LEU A 222 7.02 7.31 -28.39
N GLN A 223 7.00 6.93 -29.68
CA GLN A 223 7.45 7.80 -30.78
C GLN A 223 6.63 9.10 -30.87
N ASP A 224 5.34 9.05 -30.56
CA ASP A 224 4.47 10.22 -30.42
C ASP A 224 3.98 10.33 -28.97
N HIS A 225 4.47 11.35 -28.25
CA HIS A 225 4.04 11.67 -26.89
C HIS A 225 2.52 11.82 -26.76
N ASN A 226 1.88 12.39 -27.78
CA ASN A 226 0.44 12.64 -27.74
C ASN A 226 -0.38 11.37 -28.02
N HIS A 227 0.26 10.32 -28.50
CA HIS A 227 -0.42 9.11 -28.97
C HIS A 227 0.36 7.84 -28.58
N PRO A 228 0.47 7.55 -27.27
CA PRO A 228 1.03 6.27 -26.82
C PRO A 228 0.17 5.12 -27.34
N GLN A 229 0.81 4.04 -27.80
CA GLN A 229 0.12 2.86 -28.34
C GLN A 229 0.62 1.59 -27.65
N GLY A 230 -0.30 0.76 -27.16
CA GLY A 230 0.03 -0.57 -26.68
C GLY A 230 0.40 -1.48 -27.87
N LYS A 231 1.43 -2.29 -27.70
CA LYS A 231 1.91 -3.27 -28.70
C LYS A 231 2.03 -4.66 -28.08
N PRO A 232 0.93 -5.31 -27.67
CA PRO A 232 1.01 -6.65 -27.11
C PRO A 232 1.53 -7.70 -28.10
N GLU A 233 1.44 -7.44 -29.41
CA GLU A 233 1.86 -8.35 -30.48
C GLU A 233 3.39 -8.58 -30.55
N VAL A 234 4.20 -7.72 -29.92
CA VAL A 234 5.66 -7.92 -29.87
C VAL A 234 6.11 -8.88 -28.75
N VAL A 235 5.18 -9.29 -27.88
CA VAL A 235 5.48 -10.17 -26.75
C VAL A 235 5.65 -11.60 -27.24
N THR A 236 6.80 -12.20 -26.89
CA THR A 236 7.09 -13.62 -27.14
C THR A 236 7.48 -14.31 -25.84
N ASP A 237 7.25 -15.61 -25.70
CA ASP A 237 7.48 -16.37 -24.46
C ASP A 237 8.91 -16.22 -23.90
N ALA A 238 9.90 -16.09 -24.78
CA ALA A 238 11.31 -15.91 -24.42
C ALA A 238 11.70 -14.47 -24.04
N ALA A 239 10.85 -13.48 -24.31
CA ALA A 239 11.19 -12.08 -24.12
C ALA A 239 11.02 -11.62 -22.67
N THR A 240 11.95 -10.77 -22.23
CA THR A 240 11.73 -9.87 -21.09
C THR A 240 10.90 -8.69 -21.57
N VAL A 241 9.77 -8.43 -20.93
CA VAL A 241 8.82 -7.42 -21.38
C VAL A 241 8.90 -6.21 -20.48
N VAL A 242 9.10 -5.03 -21.07
CA VAL A 242 9.11 -3.74 -20.38
C VAL A 242 7.86 -2.96 -20.79
N VAL A 243 7.08 -2.54 -19.80
CA VAL A 243 5.86 -1.74 -20.00
C VAL A 243 6.06 -0.35 -19.38
N PRO A 244 6.45 0.66 -20.17
CA PRO A 244 6.58 2.03 -19.69
C PRO A 244 5.26 2.61 -19.21
N VAL A 245 5.34 3.53 -18.25
CA VAL A 245 4.23 4.39 -17.82
C VAL A 245 4.68 5.85 -17.75
N PRO A 246 3.75 6.83 -17.76
CA PRO A 246 4.09 8.23 -17.55
C PRO A 246 4.80 8.43 -16.21
N SER A 247 5.75 9.37 -16.18
CA SER A 247 6.41 9.75 -14.93
C SER A 247 5.46 10.40 -13.92
N ASP A 248 4.44 11.14 -14.41
CA ASP A 248 3.45 11.83 -13.58
C ASP A 248 2.06 11.87 -14.27
N ILE A 249 1.34 10.75 -14.19
CA ILE A 249 -0.04 10.66 -14.71
C ILE A 249 -0.98 11.66 -14.02
N GLU A 250 -0.75 11.99 -12.75
CA GLU A 250 -1.65 12.88 -12.00
C GLU A 250 -1.57 14.32 -12.51
N SER A 251 -0.37 14.79 -12.84
CA SER A 251 -0.23 16.07 -13.54
C SER A 251 -0.81 16.02 -14.94
N MET A 252 -0.52 14.94 -15.69
CA MET A 252 -1.01 14.76 -17.06
C MET A 252 -2.55 14.79 -17.15
N ARG A 253 -3.27 14.19 -16.20
CA ARG A 253 -4.75 14.28 -16.12
C ARG A 253 -5.26 15.71 -16.10
N ARG A 254 -4.52 16.63 -15.46
CA ARG A 254 -4.90 18.05 -15.36
C ARG A 254 -4.46 18.87 -16.56
N THR A 255 -3.29 18.60 -17.10
CA THR A 255 -2.67 19.43 -18.15
C THR A 255 -2.95 18.93 -19.57
N GLU A 256 -3.09 17.62 -19.74
CA GLU A 256 -3.20 16.92 -21.03
C GLU A 256 -4.22 15.75 -20.93
N PRO A 257 -5.50 16.00 -20.59
CA PRO A 257 -6.47 14.95 -20.26
C PRO A 257 -6.71 13.95 -21.40
N ILE A 258 -6.66 14.41 -22.65
CA ILE A 258 -6.78 13.52 -23.83
C ILE A 258 -5.59 12.54 -23.92
N VAL A 259 -4.38 13.01 -23.60
CA VAL A 259 -3.17 12.17 -23.60
C VAL A 259 -3.22 11.18 -22.43
N ALA A 260 -3.68 11.61 -21.25
CA ALA A 260 -3.91 10.73 -20.10
C ALA A 260 -4.91 9.60 -20.42
N ALA A 261 -6.02 9.92 -21.08
CA ALA A 261 -7.00 8.93 -21.52
C ALA A 261 -6.43 7.94 -22.55
N ARG A 262 -5.57 8.39 -23.47
CA ARG A 262 -4.85 7.51 -24.41
C ARG A 262 -3.88 6.59 -23.68
N TRP A 263 -3.16 7.09 -22.68
CA TRP A 263 -2.30 6.29 -21.82
C TRP A 263 -3.05 5.17 -21.09
N ARG A 264 -4.28 5.42 -20.64
CA ARG A 264 -5.13 4.38 -20.05
C ARG A 264 -5.36 3.22 -21.01
N VAL A 265 -5.71 3.52 -22.26
CA VAL A 265 -5.93 2.50 -23.30
C VAL A 265 -4.64 1.76 -23.63
N ALA A 266 -3.55 2.50 -23.90
CA ALA A 266 -2.26 1.91 -24.24
C ALA A 266 -1.72 0.99 -23.12
N LEU A 267 -1.83 1.42 -21.86
CA LEU A 267 -1.41 0.60 -20.73
C LEU A 267 -2.30 -0.63 -20.57
N ARG A 268 -3.62 -0.52 -20.75
CA ARG A 268 -4.53 -1.66 -20.71
C ARG A 268 -4.16 -2.72 -21.73
N GLU A 269 -3.94 -2.31 -22.99
CA GLU A 269 -3.54 -3.19 -24.08
C GLU A 269 -2.21 -3.90 -23.80
N ALA A 270 -1.25 -3.18 -23.21
CA ALA A 270 0.09 -3.71 -22.93
C ALA A 270 0.16 -4.57 -21.65
N LEU A 271 -0.52 -4.16 -20.57
CA LEU A 271 -0.34 -4.73 -19.23
C LEU A 271 -1.36 -5.83 -18.92
N ALA A 272 -2.63 -5.69 -19.34
CA ALA A 272 -3.67 -6.64 -18.98
C ALA A 272 -3.38 -8.07 -19.50
N PRO A 273 -2.91 -8.28 -20.74
CA PRO A 273 -2.57 -9.63 -21.23
C PRO A 273 -1.38 -10.26 -20.48
N LEU A 274 -0.46 -9.45 -19.95
CA LEU A 274 0.69 -9.94 -19.19
C LEU A 274 0.31 -10.38 -17.78
N VAL A 275 -0.62 -9.66 -17.14
CA VAL A 275 -1.08 -9.98 -15.77
C VAL A 275 -2.13 -11.09 -15.76
N ASN A 276 -3.05 -11.08 -16.72
CA ASN A 276 -4.16 -12.04 -16.78
C ASN A 276 -3.88 -13.24 -17.70
N GLY A 277 -2.75 -13.25 -18.41
CA GLY A 277 -2.36 -14.30 -19.36
C GLY A 277 -1.51 -15.42 -18.76
N ALA A 278 -0.70 -16.08 -19.60
CA ALA A 278 0.23 -17.14 -19.18
C ALA A 278 1.16 -16.64 -18.06
N GLU A 279 1.51 -17.51 -17.10
CA GLU A 279 2.24 -17.20 -15.85
C GLU A 279 3.57 -16.45 -16.09
N ARG A 280 3.47 -15.14 -16.30
CA ARG A 280 4.55 -14.17 -16.16
C ARG A 280 4.31 -13.45 -14.86
N ALA A 281 5.05 -13.79 -13.82
CA ALA A 281 5.11 -12.90 -12.67
C ALA A 281 5.81 -11.60 -13.11
N PRO A 282 5.23 -10.41 -12.89
CA PRO A 282 6.01 -9.20 -12.99
C PRO A 282 7.08 -9.25 -11.92
N VAL A 283 8.29 -9.03 -12.39
CA VAL A 283 9.52 -9.27 -11.66
C VAL A 283 9.84 -8.04 -10.82
N THR A 284 9.57 -6.83 -11.34
CA THR A 284 9.89 -5.58 -10.65
C THR A 284 9.25 -4.36 -11.31
N PHE A 285 9.54 -3.18 -10.76
CA PHE A 285 9.27 -1.88 -11.38
C PHE A 285 10.54 -1.03 -11.41
N LEU A 286 10.89 -0.52 -12.58
CA LEU A 286 12.08 0.30 -12.76
C LEU A 286 11.88 1.71 -12.22
N ARG A 287 12.93 2.30 -11.63
CA ARG A 287 12.93 3.71 -11.19
C ARG A 287 12.68 4.69 -12.34
N SER A 288 12.94 4.28 -13.57
CA SER A 288 12.65 5.05 -14.79
C SER A 288 11.15 5.10 -15.13
N GLY A 289 10.29 4.33 -14.46
CA GLY A 289 8.85 4.32 -14.70
C GLY A 289 8.40 3.23 -15.65
N ALA A 290 8.72 1.97 -15.37
CA ALA A 290 8.26 0.85 -16.18
C ALA A 290 8.07 -0.44 -15.38
N TYR A 291 7.02 -1.19 -15.69
CA TYR A 291 6.87 -2.57 -15.23
C TYR A 291 7.80 -3.49 -16.01
N VAL A 292 8.29 -4.54 -15.37
CA VAL A 292 9.09 -5.58 -16.01
C VAL A 292 8.50 -6.94 -15.76
N PHE A 293 8.34 -7.73 -16.82
CA PHE A 293 7.95 -9.13 -16.76
C PHE A 293 9.07 -10.00 -17.33
N GLY A 294 9.36 -11.11 -16.67
CA GLY A 294 10.30 -12.10 -17.17
C GLY A 294 9.74 -12.92 -18.34
N PRO A 295 10.57 -13.78 -18.95
CA PRO A 295 10.12 -14.83 -19.85
C PRO A 295 9.12 -15.79 -19.17
N VAL A 296 8.26 -16.43 -19.95
CA VAL A 296 7.34 -17.46 -19.44
C VAL A 296 8.15 -18.66 -18.92
N GLY A 297 7.81 -19.16 -17.74
CA GLY A 297 8.53 -20.29 -17.12
C GLY A 297 9.95 -19.94 -16.66
N GLY A 298 10.30 -18.65 -16.58
CA GLY A 298 11.48 -18.20 -15.83
C GLY A 298 11.42 -18.69 -14.38
N PRO A 299 12.57 -18.78 -13.68
CA PRO A 299 12.62 -19.38 -12.36
C PRO A 299 11.59 -18.72 -11.44
N ALA A 300 10.70 -19.54 -10.86
CA ALA A 300 9.94 -19.13 -9.70
C ALA A 300 10.98 -18.78 -8.63
N GLU A 301 10.97 -17.54 -8.12
CA GLU A 301 11.81 -17.18 -6.97
C GLU A 301 11.49 -18.16 -5.83
N GLU A 302 12.48 -18.97 -5.43
CA GLU A 302 12.47 -19.85 -4.26
C GLU A 302 12.32 -19.06 -2.96
#